data_AF-A0A520G2C8-F1
#
_entry.id   AF-A0A520G2C8-F1
#
_cell.length_a   1.000
_cell.length_b   1.000
_cell.length_c   1.000
_cell.angle_alpha   90.00
_cell.angle_beta   90.00
_cell.angle_gamma   90.00
#
_symmetry.space_group_name_H-M   'P 1'
#
loop_
_entity.id
_entity.type
_entity.pdbx_description
1 polymer ?
#
loop_
_entity_poly.entity_id
_entity_poly.type
_entity_poly.pdbx_seq_one_letter_code
_entity_poly.pdbx_strand_id
1 'polypeptide(L)'
;LLRLRELVGEFEKPKFFDYRQKLCAHSRNEVVGCNACVEVCSAHAISSDKARQRIVVNPNLCVGCGACTTVCPTGALGYTYPRAPEQGRKWRTLLSTYAKAGGRDATLLLHSEEEGAALIGELGRAAQLGRAQGVPANVMPVALMHVASTGIDLWLGAIAFGASQVAVLTTGDEAPAYVSALHQQMDIAQALLRGLGYGGTHFRLIEARTPAALDAALAALKATHQQVPALAARFAVAAEKRNTLELVLDHLIDEAPALKAAPAQALSVALPAGSPFGGITVDKDSCTLCLACVSACPASALLDNQNAPQLRFIEKNCVQCGLCETTCPEDAIALVPRLLATPERKQQVVLNEAKPWACVRCSKPFGTQKAIEAMLGRLGGHAMFQGEALERLKMCSDCRVIDLFSAQNEMKITGP
;
A
#
# COMPACT_ATOMS: atom_id res chain seq x y z
N LEU A 1 -26.77 -25.62 -8.77
CA LEU A 1 -27.17 -26.21 -7.46
C LEU A 1 -27.67 -27.66 -7.57
N LEU A 2 -28.53 -28.04 -8.52
CA LEU A 2 -29.02 -29.44 -8.65
C LEU A 2 -27.92 -30.46 -9.00
N ARG A 3 -26.99 -30.15 -9.92
CA ARG A 3 -25.85 -31.03 -10.28
C ARG A 3 -24.88 -31.33 -9.13
N LEU A 4 -24.81 -30.47 -8.10
CA LEU A 4 -23.94 -30.69 -6.93
C LEU A 4 -24.49 -31.77 -5.99
N ARG A 5 -25.81 -32.02 -5.99
CA ARG A 5 -26.45 -33.03 -5.13
C ARG A 5 -26.16 -34.47 -5.55
N GLU A 6 -25.81 -34.67 -6.82
CA GLU A 6 -25.53 -35.99 -7.41
C GLU A 6 -24.05 -36.36 -7.30
N LEU A 7 -23.19 -35.42 -6.91
CA LEU A 7 -21.76 -35.66 -6.71
C LEU A 7 -21.54 -36.28 -5.32
N VAL A 8 -20.97 -37.49 -5.30
CA VAL A 8 -20.57 -38.19 -4.07
C VAL A 8 -19.04 -38.22 -4.03
N GLY A 9 -18.45 -37.63 -3.00
CA GLY A 9 -17.00 -37.56 -2.83
C GLY A 9 -16.57 -36.58 -1.74
N GLU A 10 -15.26 -36.39 -1.59
CA GLU A 10 -14.68 -35.33 -0.77
C GLU A 10 -14.58 -34.03 -1.59
N PHE A 11 -15.13 -32.95 -1.06
CA PHE A 11 -15.07 -31.63 -1.69
C PHE A 11 -14.11 -30.76 -0.90
N GLU A 12 -12.97 -30.43 -1.50
CA GLU A 12 -12.05 -29.46 -0.93
C GLU A 12 -12.34 -28.08 -1.52
N LYS A 13 -12.58 -27.10 -0.64
CA LYS A 13 -12.68 -25.70 -1.05
C LYS A 13 -11.28 -25.11 -1.16
N PRO A 14 -10.85 -24.60 -2.33
CA PRO A 14 -9.56 -23.96 -2.46
C PRO A 14 -9.40 -22.80 -1.48
N LYS A 15 -8.22 -22.67 -0.88
CA LYS A 15 -7.86 -21.49 -0.10
C LYS A 15 -7.38 -20.40 -1.05
N PHE A 16 -8.19 -19.36 -1.25
CA PHE A 16 -7.96 -18.27 -2.21
C PHE A 16 -7.00 -17.17 -1.73
N PHE A 17 -6.46 -17.28 -0.52
CA PHE A 17 -5.60 -16.25 0.05
C PHE A 17 -4.38 -16.83 0.78
N ASP A 18 -3.28 -16.07 0.75
CA ASP A 18 -2.13 -16.23 1.64
C ASP A 18 -2.08 -15.02 2.58
N TYR A 19 -1.85 -15.24 3.88
CA TYR A 19 -1.79 -14.18 4.88
C TYR A 19 -0.46 -14.19 5.62
N ARG A 20 0.31 -13.11 5.48
CA ARG A 20 1.61 -12.91 6.10
C ARG A 20 1.52 -11.83 7.18
N GLN A 21 1.24 -12.25 8.42
CA GLN A 21 1.06 -11.34 9.55
C GLN A 21 2.23 -10.35 9.74
N LYS A 22 3.48 -10.78 9.49
CA LYS A 22 4.66 -9.93 9.63
C LYS A 22 4.62 -8.66 8.77
N LEU A 23 3.89 -8.68 7.66
CA LEU A 23 3.74 -7.54 6.75
C LEU A 23 2.46 -6.74 7.05
N CYS A 24 1.62 -7.20 7.98
CA CYS A 24 0.29 -6.62 8.17
C CYS A 24 0.38 -5.28 8.91
N ALA A 25 -0.21 -4.24 8.33
CA ALA A 25 -0.33 -2.92 8.95
C ALA A 25 -1.66 -2.73 9.70
N HIS A 26 -2.37 -3.82 10.01
CA HIS A 26 -3.71 -3.74 10.59
C HIS A 26 -3.72 -3.03 11.94
N SER A 27 -2.88 -3.48 12.87
CA SER A 27 -2.79 -2.86 14.19
C SER A 27 -1.44 -3.06 14.85
N ARG A 28 -1.12 -2.17 15.79
CA ARG A 28 0.05 -2.25 16.68
C ARG A 28 -0.33 -1.67 18.03
N ASN A 29 0.05 -2.33 19.12
CA ASN A 29 -0.30 -1.93 20.48
C ASN A 29 -1.81 -1.61 20.64
N GLU A 30 -2.66 -2.47 20.08
CA GLU A 30 -4.12 -2.34 20.06
C GLU A 30 -4.71 -1.14 19.28
N VAL A 31 -3.85 -0.29 18.71
CA VAL A 31 -4.23 0.81 17.81
C VAL A 31 -4.36 0.26 16.39
N VAL A 32 -5.49 0.54 15.74
CA VAL A 32 -5.74 0.16 14.34
C VAL A 32 -5.12 1.20 13.41
N GLY A 33 -4.32 0.73 12.45
CA GLY A 33 -3.76 1.56 11.38
C GLY A 33 -4.44 1.35 10.03
N CYS A 34 -4.67 0.09 9.65
CA CYS A 34 -5.26 -0.24 8.36
C CYS A 34 -6.44 -1.21 8.51
N ASN A 35 -7.58 -0.88 7.93
CA ASN A 35 -8.78 -1.72 7.98
C ASN A 35 -9.36 -2.09 6.60
N ALA A 36 -8.66 -1.72 5.52
CA ALA A 36 -9.16 -1.81 4.15
C ALA A 36 -9.65 -3.23 3.76
N CYS A 37 -8.93 -4.27 4.16
CA CYS A 37 -9.31 -5.66 3.84
C CYS A 37 -10.57 -6.14 4.59
N VAL A 38 -10.82 -5.63 5.79
CA VAL A 38 -12.03 -5.92 6.58
C VAL A 38 -13.21 -5.21 5.94
N GLU A 39 -13.05 -3.92 5.62
CA GLU A 39 -14.10 -3.08 5.04
C GLU A 39 -14.53 -3.52 3.64
N VAL A 40 -13.59 -3.96 2.80
CA VAL A 40 -13.91 -4.38 1.44
C VAL A 40 -14.61 -5.76 1.38
N CYS A 41 -14.54 -6.58 2.44
CA CYS A 41 -14.95 -7.97 2.38
C CYS A 41 -16.49 -8.12 2.46
N SER A 42 -17.17 -8.21 1.31
CA SER A 42 -18.64 -8.38 1.29
C SER A 42 -19.11 -9.70 1.90
N ALA A 43 -18.25 -10.73 1.91
CA ALA A 43 -18.52 -12.02 2.52
C ALA A 43 -18.34 -12.05 4.04
N HIS A 44 -17.88 -10.95 4.65
CA HIS A 44 -17.56 -10.85 6.08
C HIS A 44 -16.62 -11.97 6.56
N ALA A 45 -15.74 -12.44 5.66
CA ALA A 45 -14.79 -13.50 5.92
C ALA A 45 -13.56 -13.01 6.71
N ILE A 46 -13.36 -11.70 6.82
CA ILE A 46 -12.19 -11.10 7.46
C ILE A 46 -12.65 -10.31 8.68
N SER A 47 -12.01 -10.54 9.82
CA SER A 47 -12.27 -9.82 11.07
C SER A 47 -10.97 -9.31 11.71
N SER A 48 -11.11 -8.31 12.59
CA SER A 48 -10.01 -7.70 13.33
C SER A 48 -9.73 -8.46 14.64
N ASP A 49 -8.47 -8.80 14.91
CA ASP A 49 -7.96 -9.35 16.18
C ASP A 49 -6.85 -8.41 16.70
N LYS A 50 -7.27 -7.26 17.21
CA LYS A 50 -6.37 -6.16 17.64
C LYS A 50 -5.41 -6.60 18.75
N ALA A 51 -5.90 -7.42 19.68
CA ALA A 51 -5.12 -7.95 20.80
C ALA A 51 -3.92 -8.77 20.31
N ARG A 52 -4.07 -9.48 19.19
CA ARG A 52 -2.96 -10.23 18.56
C ARG A 52 -2.31 -9.52 17.38
N GLN A 53 -2.60 -8.23 17.19
CA GLN A 53 -2.01 -7.40 16.14
C GLN A 53 -2.15 -8.01 14.73
N ARG A 54 -3.35 -8.53 14.41
CA ARG A 54 -3.60 -9.25 13.16
C ARG A 54 -5.05 -9.14 12.71
N ILE A 55 -5.27 -9.52 11.45
CA ILE A 55 -6.59 -9.93 10.99
C ILE A 55 -6.75 -11.46 11.14
N VAL A 56 -8.00 -11.91 11.14
CA VAL A 56 -8.37 -13.32 11.03
C VAL A 56 -9.21 -13.50 9.78
N VAL A 57 -8.87 -14.50 8.96
CA VAL A 57 -9.62 -14.81 7.74
C VAL A 57 -10.25 -16.19 7.89
N ASN A 58 -11.58 -16.25 7.80
CA ASN A 58 -12.34 -17.49 7.79
C ASN A 58 -12.39 -18.07 6.36
N PRO A 59 -11.68 -19.18 6.07
CA PRO A 59 -11.66 -19.78 4.73
C PRO A 59 -13.02 -20.32 4.30
N ASN A 60 -13.90 -20.68 5.24
CA ASN A 60 -15.22 -21.21 4.93
C ASN A 60 -16.16 -20.11 4.40
N LEU A 61 -16.03 -18.87 4.88
CA LEU A 61 -16.77 -17.71 4.37
C LEU A 61 -16.11 -17.08 3.14
N CYS A 62 -14.80 -17.23 2.96
CA CYS A 62 -14.07 -16.61 1.86
C CYS A 62 -14.56 -17.10 0.49
N VAL A 63 -15.17 -16.24 -0.33
CA VAL A 63 -15.65 -16.60 -1.67
C VAL A 63 -14.59 -16.45 -2.77
N GLY A 64 -13.37 -16.01 -2.42
CA GLY A 64 -12.27 -15.92 -3.37
C GLY A 64 -12.34 -14.76 -4.37
N CYS A 65 -13.06 -13.66 -4.08
CA CYS A 65 -13.16 -12.50 -4.99
C CYS A 65 -11.84 -11.70 -5.17
N GLY A 66 -10.87 -11.87 -4.29
CA GLY A 66 -9.56 -11.20 -4.34
C GLY A 66 -9.53 -9.72 -3.93
N ALA A 67 -10.67 -9.09 -3.63
CA ALA A 67 -10.75 -7.65 -3.29
C ALA A 67 -9.83 -7.25 -2.12
N CYS A 68 -9.71 -8.10 -1.10
CA CYS A 68 -8.84 -7.85 0.05
C CYS A 68 -7.35 -7.78 -0.32
N THR A 69 -6.92 -8.49 -1.36
CA THR A 69 -5.54 -8.48 -1.87
C THR A 69 -5.28 -7.23 -2.71
N THR A 70 -6.29 -6.79 -3.46
CA THR A 70 -6.30 -5.54 -4.24
C THR A 70 -6.13 -4.31 -3.35
N VAL A 71 -6.86 -4.23 -2.24
CA VAL A 71 -6.77 -3.08 -1.32
C VAL A 71 -5.63 -3.19 -0.30
N CYS A 72 -4.98 -4.37 -0.15
CA CYS A 72 -3.90 -4.53 0.82
C CYS A 72 -2.66 -3.70 0.41
N PRO A 73 -2.25 -2.67 1.16
CA PRO A 73 -1.17 -1.78 0.73
C PRO A 73 0.22 -2.43 0.93
N THR A 74 0.36 -3.30 1.92
CA THR A 74 1.64 -3.97 2.25
C THR A 74 1.87 -5.25 1.45
N GLY A 75 0.82 -5.82 0.85
CA GLY A 75 0.86 -7.17 0.29
C GLY A 75 0.85 -8.27 1.37
N ALA A 76 0.39 -7.98 2.58
CA ALA A 76 0.19 -8.99 3.63
C ALA A 76 -0.86 -10.05 3.25
N LEU A 77 -1.82 -9.67 2.39
CA LEU A 77 -2.75 -10.61 1.74
C LEU A 77 -2.36 -10.79 0.28
N GLY A 78 -2.04 -12.03 -0.10
CA GLY A 78 -1.78 -12.43 -1.48
C GLY A 78 -2.93 -13.28 -2.03
N TYR A 79 -3.20 -13.15 -3.33
CA TYR A 79 -4.18 -13.97 -4.03
C TYR A 79 -3.51 -15.24 -4.56
N THR A 80 -4.08 -16.41 -4.24
CA THR A 80 -3.43 -17.70 -4.53
C THR A 80 -3.95 -18.37 -5.80
N TYR A 81 -5.11 -17.94 -6.31
CA TYR A 81 -5.74 -18.59 -7.45
C TYR A 81 -6.60 -17.61 -8.28
N PRO A 82 -6.11 -17.13 -9.44
CA PRO A 82 -4.73 -17.21 -9.94
C PRO A 82 -3.75 -16.31 -9.16
N ARG A 83 -2.45 -16.62 -9.20
CA ARG A 83 -1.42 -15.80 -8.55
C ARG A 83 -1.04 -14.61 -9.43
N ALA A 84 -0.63 -13.50 -8.82
CA ALA A 84 -0.18 -12.31 -9.54
C ALA A 84 0.91 -12.58 -10.62
N PRO A 85 1.94 -13.42 -10.38
CA PRO A 85 2.92 -13.77 -11.42
C PRO A 85 2.32 -14.43 -12.67
N GLU A 86 1.26 -15.23 -12.50
CA GLU A 86 0.59 -15.92 -13.61
C GLU A 86 -0.16 -14.89 -14.47
N GLN A 87 -0.88 -13.98 -13.83
CA GLN A 87 -1.56 -12.87 -14.50
C GLN A 87 -0.55 -11.93 -15.19
N GLY A 88 0.54 -11.57 -14.51
CA GLY A 88 1.60 -10.76 -15.09
C GLY A 88 2.23 -11.42 -16.33
N ARG A 89 2.50 -12.72 -16.28
CA ARG A 89 3.00 -13.48 -17.44
C ARG A 89 1.99 -13.48 -18.59
N LYS A 90 0.71 -13.73 -18.30
CA LYS A 90 -0.38 -13.70 -19.28
C LYS A 90 -0.43 -12.34 -19.98
N TRP A 91 -0.47 -11.24 -19.21
CA TRP A 91 -0.63 -9.89 -19.75
C TRP A 91 0.58 -9.46 -20.56
N ARG A 92 1.81 -9.69 -20.06
CA ARG A 92 3.04 -9.41 -20.81
C ARG A 92 3.11 -10.19 -22.11
N THR A 93 2.68 -11.46 -22.11
CA THR A 93 2.65 -12.30 -23.33
C THR A 93 1.65 -11.75 -24.34
N LEU A 94 0.43 -11.40 -23.91
CA LEU A 94 -0.60 -10.80 -24.77
C LEU A 94 -0.10 -9.49 -25.41
N LEU A 95 0.37 -8.55 -24.57
CA LEU A 95 0.81 -7.22 -25.00
C LEU A 95 2.03 -7.30 -25.94
N SER A 96 3.05 -8.08 -25.57
CA SER A 96 4.24 -8.22 -26.42
C SER A 96 3.96 -8.94 -27.74
N THR A 97 3.01 -9.88 -27.76
CA THR A 97 2.61 -10.56 -29.01
C THR A 97 1.84 -9.61 -29.92
N TYR A 98 0.89 -8.85 -29.36
CA TYR A 98 0.15 -7.84 -30.10
C TYR A 98 1.06 -6.77 -30.69
N ALA A 99 2.01 -6.25 -29.91
CA ALA A 99 3.00 -5.27 -30.39
C ALA A 99 3.89 -5.83 -31.50
N LYS A 100 4.36 -7.09 -31.38
CA LYS A 100 5.14 -7.77 -32.44
C LYS A 100 4.37 -7.96 -33.73
N ALA A 101 3.05 -8.10 -33.66
CA ALA A 101 2.17 -8.16 -34.82
C ALA A 101 1.88 -6.78 -35.44
N GLY A 102 2.49 -5.69 -34.94
CA GLY A 102 2.28 -4.32 -35.41
C GLY A 102 1.12 -3.59 -34.74
N GLY A 103 0.49 -4.22 -33.75
CA GLY A 103 -0.57 -3.61 -32.96
C GLY A 103 -0.10 -2.40 -32.17
N ARG A 104 -0.96 -1.39 -32.04
CA ARG A 104 -0.74 -0.17 -31.26
C ARG A 104 -1.91 0.10 -30.33
N ASP A 105 -1.70 0.98 -29.36
CA ASP A 105 -2.72 1.47 -28.42
C ASP A 105 -3.51 0.33 -27.77
N ALA A 106 -2.78 -0.66 -27.25
CA ALA A 106 -3.36 -1.88 -26.72
C ALA A 106 -4.12 -1.63 -25.42
N THR A 107 -5.38 -2.05 -25.37
CA THR A 107 -6.23 -1.93 -24.19
C THR A 107 -6.52 -3.32 -23.63
N LEU A 108 -6.24 -3.55 -22.34
CA LEU A 108 -6.74 -4.74 -21.65
C LEU A 108 -8.14 -4.48 -21.12
N LEU A 109 -9.11 -5.31 -21.51
CA LEU A 109 -10.47 -5.31 -20.95
C LEU A 109 -10.61 -6.46 -19.97
N LEU A 110 -10.49 -6.17 -18.68
CA LEU A 110 -10.60 -7.13 -17.59
C LEU A 110 -12.08 -7.36 -17.27
N HIS A 111 -12.53 -8.63 -17.23
CA HIS A 111 -13.93 -8.97 -17.00
C HIS A 111 -14.07 -10.28 -16.19
N SER A 112 -15.23 -10.50 -15.55
CA SER A 112 -15.51 -11.79 -14.90
C SER A 112 -15.63 -12.92 -15.92
N GLU A 113 -15.22 -14.13 -15.54
CA GLU A 113 -15.32 -15.34 -16.37
C GLU A 113 -16.76 -15.74 -16.72
N GLU A 114 -17.73 -15.32 -15.91
CA GLU A 114 -19.15 -15.62 -16.11
C GLU A 114 -19.88 -14.46 -16.82
N GLU A 115 -20.37 -13.49 -16.07
CA GLU A 115 -21.30 -12.46 -16.56
C GLU A 115 -20.62 -11.50 -17.55
N GLY A 116 -19.38 -11.10 -17.28
CA GLY A 116 -18.61 -10.26 -18.18
C GLY A 116 -18.32 -10.94 -19.52
N ALA A 117 -17.98 -12.24 -19.49
CA ALA A 117 -17.77 -13.02 -20.71
C ALA A 117 -19.08 -13.19 -21.51
N ALA A 118 -20.21 -13.43 -20.81
CA ALA A 118 -21.53 -13.51 -21.43
C ALA A 118 -21.90 -12.21 -22.15
N LEU A 119 -21.71 -11.05 -21.49
CA LEU A 119 -22.00 -9.74 -22.05
C LEU A 119 -21.14 -9.41 -23.28
N ILE A 120 -19.85 -9.75 -23.24
CA ILE A 120 -18.96 -9.62 -24.40
C ILE A 120 -19.44 -10.51 -25.56
N GLY A 121 -19.88 -11.74 -25.26
CA GLY A 121 -20.45 -12.64 -26.26
C GLY A 121 -21.75 -12.13 -26.88
N GLU A 122 -22.62 -11.50 -26.08
CA GLU A 122 -23.83 -10.82 -26.56
C GLU A 122 -23.51 -9.65 -27.49
N LEU A 123 -22.52 -8.83 -27.11
CA LEU A 123 -22.02 -7.75 -27.95
C LEU A 123 -21.49 -8.28 -29.29
N GLY A 124 -20.72 -9.38 -29.28
CA GLY A 124 -20.24 -10.02 -30.50
C GLY A 124 -21.39 -10.48 -31.42
N ARG A 125 -22.45 -11.07 -30.87
CA ARG A 125 -23.65 -11.45 -31.63
C ARG A 125 -24.38 -10.24 -32.20
N ALA A 126 -24.49 -9.15 -31.43
CA ALA A 126 -25.10 -7.91 -31.91
C ALA A 126 -24.29 -7.28 -33.06
N ALA A 127 -22.95 -7.33 -32.99
CA ALA A 127 -22.06 -6.84 -34.04
C ALA A 127 -22.18 -7.67 -35.33
N GLN A 128 -22.29 -9.00 -35.22
CA GLN A 128 -22.53 -9.88 -36.39
C GLN A 128 -23.83 -9.55 -37.12
N LEU A 129 -24.84 -9.05 -36.39
CA LEU A 129 -26.13 -8.60 -36.94
C LEU A 129 -26.13 -7.13 -37.39
N GLY A 130 -24.99 -6.43 -37.34
CA GLY A 130 -24.88 -5.01 -37.70
C GLY A 130 -25.58 -4.05 -36.72
N ARG A 131 -25.86 -4.49 -35.49
CA ARG A 131 -26.56 -3.69 -34.46
C ARG A 131 -25.63 -3.04 -33.44
N ALA A 132 -24.34 -3.33 -33.49
CA ALA A 132 -23.29 -2.80 -32.63
C ALA A 132 -21.95 -2.79 -33.38
N GLN A 133 -20.95 -2.06 -32.90
CA GLN A 133 -19.60 -2.11 -33.49
C GLN A 133 -18.83 -3.36 -33.05
N GLY A 134 -19.06 -3.82 -31.83
CA GLY A 134 -18.36 -4.97 -31.25
C GLY A 134 -17.07 -4.57 -30.54
N VAL A 135 -16.28 -5.58 -30.13
CA VAL A 135 -15.01 -5.34 -29.44
C VAL A 135 -13.96 -4.81 -30.45
N PRO A 136 -13.38 -3.62 -30.22
CA PRO A 136 -12.35 -3.07 -31.12
C PRO A 136 -11.10 -3.96 -31.20
N ALA A 137 -10.40 -3.94 -32.34
CA ALA A 137 -9.22 -4.79 -32.57
C ALA A 137 -8.04 -4.55 -31.61
N ASN A 138 -7.94 -3.36 -31.02
CA ASN A 138 -6.93 -3.03 -30.02
C ASN A 138 -7.36 -3.34 -28.58
N VAL A 139 -8.60 -3.80 -28.37
CA VAL A 139 -9.12 -4.19 -27.06
C VAL A 139 -9.01 -5.70 -26.91
N MET A 140 -8.29 -6.16 -25.89
CA MET A 140 -8.08 -7.56 -25.57
C MET A 140 -8.87 -7.94 -24.32
N PRO A 141 -9.97 -8.70 -24.46
CA PRO A 141 -10.69 -9.27 -23.32
C PRO A 141 -9.80 -10.23 -22.53
N VAL A 142 -9.73 -10.04 -21.22
CA VAL A 142 -9.00 -10.90 -20.29
C VAL A 142 -9.94 -11.30 -19.16
N ALA A 143 -10.36 -12.57 -19.20
CA ALA A 143 -11.18 -13.15 -18.15
C ALA A 143 -10.40 -13.27 -16.83
N LEU A 144 -11.10 -12.98 -15.73
CA LEU A 144 -10.68 -13.07 -14.34
C LEU A 144 -11.71 -13.87 -13.54
N MET A 145 -11.26 -14.60 -12.53
CA MET A 145 -12.14 -15.22 -11.53
C MET A 145 -13.13 -14.21 -10.93
N HIS A 146 -12.65 -12.99 -10.65
CA HIS A 146 -13.47 -11.87 -10.23
C HIS A 146 -12.74 -10.56 -10.55
N VAL A 147 -13.45 -9.51 -10.95
CA VAL A 147 -12.82 -8.25 -11.40
C VAL A 147 -12.07 -7.52 -10.29
N ALA A 148 -12.51 -7.68 -9.04
CA ALA A 148 -11.82 -7.16 -7.85
C ALA A 148 -10.53 -7.91 -7.48
N SER A 149 -10.11 -8.94 -8.23
CA SER A 149 -8.92 -9.75 -7.92
C SER A 149 -7.60 -9.17 -8.42
N THR A 150 -7.65 -8.06 -9.17
CA THR A 150 -6.46 -7.38 -9.68
C THR A 150 -6.46 -5.92 -9.22
N GLY A 151 -5.29 -5.36 -9.02
CA GLY A 151 -5.11 -3.99 -8.52
C GLY A 151 -3.94 -3.27 -9.15
N ILE A 152 -3.57 -2.15 -8.50
CA ILE A 152 -2.57 -1.19 -8.99
C ILE A 152 -1.22 -1.80 -9.37
N ASP A 153 -0.80 -2.87 -8.71
CA ASP A 153 0.46 -3.58 -8.99
C ASP A 153 0.46 -4.26 -10.36
N LEU A 154 -0.66 -4.89 -10.72
CA LEU A 154 -0.84 -5.50 -12.03
C LEU A 154 -1.19 -4.45 -13.09
N TRP A 155 -2.07 -3.49 -12.76
CA TRP A 155 -2.53 -2.49 -13.73
C TRP A 155 -1.43 -1.55 -14.19
N LEU A 156 -0.65 -0.97 -13.28
CA LEU A 156 0.53 -0.19 -13.64
C LEU A 156 1.58 -1.07 -14.34
N GLY A 157 1.69 -2.34 -13.95
CA GLY A 157 2.51 -3.32 -14.67
C GLY A 157 2.07 -3.51 -16.13
N ALA A 158 0.78 -3.53 -16.41
CA ALA A 158 0.27 -3.61 -17.77
C ALA A 158 0.67 -2.40 -18.61
N ILE A 159 0.58 -1.19 -18.03
CA ILE A 159 1.04 0.05 -18.69
C ILE A 159 2.56 -0.02 -18.95
N ALA A 160 3.34 -0.45 -17.96
CA ALA A 160 4.78 -0.69 -18.12
C ALA A 160 5.08 -1.72 -19.23
N PHE A 161 4.23 -2.73 -19.43
CA PHE A 161 4.37 -3.72 -20.51
C PHE A 161 3.86 -3.23 -21.87
N GLY A 162 3.36 -1.99 -21.97
CA GLY A 162 2.94 -1.37 -23.23
C GLY A 162 1.43 -1.33 -23.48
N ALA A 163 0.59 -1.60 -22.48
CA ALA A 163 -0.83 -1.28 -22.58
C ALA A 163 -1.01 0.24 -22.55
N SER A 164 -1.85 0.79 -23.44
CA SER A 164 -2.29 2.19 -23.36
C SER A 164 -3.34 2.39 -22.29
N GLN A 165 -4.23 1.40 -22.14
CA GLN A 165 -5.31 1.42 -21.16
C GLN A 165 -5.53 0.05 -20.51
N VAL A 166 -6.02 0.10 -19.28
CA VAL A 166 -6.63 -1.03 -18.57
C VAL A 166 -8.05 -0.62 -18.20
N ALA A 167 -9.01 -1.29 -18.80
CA ALA A 167 -10.42 -1.16 -18.49
C ALA A 167 -10.89 -2.36 -17.66
N VAL A 168 -11.70 -2.12 -16.64
CA VAL A 168 -12.35 -3.18 -15.85
C VAL A 168 -13.85 -3.09 -16.11
N LEU A 169 -14.46 -4.18 -16.58
CA LEU A 169 -15.89 -4.29 -16.84
C LEU A 169 -16.62 -4.86 -15.62
N THR A 170 -17.57 -4.12 -15.07
CA THR A 170 -18.52 -4.59 -14.05
C THR A 170 -19.91 -4.70 -14.67
N THR A 171 -20.63 -5.76 -14.32
CA THR A 171 -21.99 -6.04 -14.84
C THR A 171 -23.09 -5.69 -13.85
N GLY A 172 -22.72 -5.26 -12.64
CA GLY A 172 -23.65 -4.88 -11.59
C GLY A 172 -23.93 -5.99 -10.57
N ASP A 173 -23.31 -7.16 -10.74
CA ASP A 173 -23.34 -8.28 -9.80
C ASP A 173 -22.29 -8.11 -8.68
N GLU A 174 -21.34 -7.20 -8.87
CA GLU A 174 -20.31 -6.89 -7.90
C GLU A 174 -20.88 -6.11 -6.71
N ALA A 175 -20.40 -6.43 -5.50
CA ALA A 175 -20.76 -5.66 -4.32
C ALA A 175 -20.31 -4.19 -4.46
N PRO A 176 -21.11 -3.21 -3.98
CA PRO A 176 -20.77 -1.78 -4.10
C PRO A 176 -19.40 -1.42 -3.50
N ALA A 177 -18.98 -2.10 -2.42
CA ALA A 177 -17.67 -1.94 -1.82
C ALA A 177 -16.52 -2.32 -2.78
N TYR A 178 -16.71 -3.31 -3.65
CA TYR A 178 -15.73 -3.70 -4.66
C TYR A 178 -15.57 -2.62 -5.73
N VAL A 179 -16.70 -2.11 -6.24
CA VAL A 179 -16.72 -1.05 -7.25
C VAL A 179 -16.04 0.22 -6.72
N SER A 180 -16.37 0.63 -5.49
CA SER A 180 -15.74 1.78 -4.82
C SER A 180 -14.22 1.58 -4.64
N ALA A 181 -13.80 0.40 -4.17
CA ALA A 181 -12.39 0.09 -4.00
C ALA A 181 -11.61 0.10 -5.33
N LEU A 182 -12.22 -0.43 -6.40
CA LEU A 182 -11.63 -0.40 -7.75
C LEU A 182 -11.45 1.05 -8.24
N HIS A 183 -12.46 1.90 -8.09
CA HIS A 183 -12.37 3.33 -8.41
C HIS A 183 -11.22 4.00 -7.65
N GLN A 184 -11.16 3.84 -6.33
CA GLN A 184 -10.10 4.46 -5.53
C GLN A 184 -8.71 4.01 -5.96
N GLN A 185 -8.52 2.72 -6.25
CA GLN A 185 -7.24 2.20 -6.75
C GLN A 185 -6.89 2.77 -8.13
N MET A 186 -7.88 2.91 -9.03
CA MET A 186 -7.67 3.51 -10.35
C MET A 186 -7.32 4.99 -10.25
N ASP A 187 -7.94 5.75 -9.35
CA ASP A 187 -7.64 7.16 -9.12
C ASP A 187 -6.20 7.37 -8.64
N ILE A 188 -5.73 6.52 -7.71
CA ILE A 188 -4.33 6.53 -7.26
C ILE A 188 -3.39 6.22 -8.44
N ALA A 189 -3.68 5.17 -9.20
CA ALA A 189 -2.85 4.77 -10.35
C ALA A 189 -2.82 5.86 -11.44
N GLN A 190 -3.96 6.50 -11.71
CA GLN A 190 -4.10 7.57 -12.68
C GLN A 190 -3.38 8.84 -12.24
N ALA A 191 -3.46 9.21 -10.96
CA ALA A 191 -2.73 10.34 -10.39
C ALA A 191 -1.22 10.14 -10.48
N LEU A 192 -0.76 8.92 -10.23
CA LEU A 192 0.65 8.53 -10.35
C LEU A 192 1.16 8.73 -11.78
N LEU A 193 0.47 8.15 -12.78
CA LEU A 193 0.87 8.30 -14.19
C LEU A 193 0.83 9.77 -14.64
N ARG A 194 -0.22 10.51 -14.28
CA ARG A 194 -0.34 11.93 -14.59
C ARG A 194 0.80 12.74 -13.99
N GLY A 195 1.16 12.48 -12.73
CA GLY A 195 2.26 13.17 -12.06
C GLY A 195 3.64 12.87 -12.64
N LEU A 196 3.83 11.67 -13.18
CA LEU A 196 5.04 11.31 -13.96
C LEU A 196 5.02 11.89 -15.38
N GLY A 197 3.96 12.60 -15.77
CA GLY A 197 3.82 13.28 -17.06
C GLY A 197 3.22 12.42 -18.16
N TYR A 198 2.73 11.21 -17.86
CA TYR A 198 2.00 10.41 -18.84
C TYR A 198 0.60 11.02 -19.09
N GLY A 199 0.41 11.57 -20.28
CA GLY A 199 -0.85 12.17 -20.71
C GLY A 199 -1.94 11.15 -21.06
N GLY A 200 -3.20 11.53 -20.85
CA GLY A 200 -4.38 10.73 -21.18
C GLY A 200 -5.04 10.05 -19.99
N THR A 201 -6.00 9.15 -20.26
CA THR A 201 -6.65 8.33 -19.23
C THR A 201 -6.39 6.85 -19.48
N HIS A 202 -5.64 6.25 -18.55
CA HIS A 202 -5.14 4.88 -18.64
C HIS A 202 -6.04 3.88 -17.95
N PHE A 203 -6.78 4.29 -16.93
CA PHE A 203 -7.61 3.39 -16.13
C PHE A 203 -9.08 3.78 -16.24
N ARG A 204 -9.94 2.80 -16.53
CA ARG A 204 -11.39 3.02 -16.67
C ARG A 204 -12.16 1.88 -16.02
N LEU A 205 -13.11 2.20 -15.15
CA LEU A 205 -14.15 1.27 -14.73
C LEU A 205 -15.34 1.45 -15.67
N ILE A 206 -15.76 0.37 -16.30
CA ILE A 206 -16.89 0.32 -17.22
C ILE A 206 -18.03 -0.41 -16.52
N GLU A 207 -19.05 0.33 -16.12
CA GLU A 207 -20.27 -0.24 -15.55
C GLU A 207 -21.28 -0.42 -16.68
N ALA A 208 -21.41 -1.65 -17.19
CA ALA A 208 -22.30 -1.94 -18.32
C ALA A 208 -23.10 -3.21 -18.05
N ARG A 209 -24.44 -3.10 -18.17
CA ARG A 209 -25.38 -4.22 -17.99
C ARG A 209 -26.02 -4.69 -19.29
N THR A 210 -25.73 -4.01 -20.40
CA THR A 210 -26.34 -4.27 -21.70
C THR A 210 -25.29 -4.18 -22.80
N PRO A 211 -25.45 -4.92 -23.92
CA PRO A 211 -24.51 -4.86 -25.03
C PRO A 211 -24.36 -3.45 -25.60
N ALA A 212 -25.44 -2.67 -25.65
CA ALA A 212 -25.40 -1.29 -26.14
C ALA A 212 -24.57 -0.37 -25.24
N ALA A 213 -24.67 -0.52 -23.91
CA ALA A 213 -23.86 0.24 -22.96
C ALA A 213 -22.37 -0.14 -23.07
N LEU A 214 -22.08 -1.44 -23.21
CA LEU A 214 -20.70 -1.90 -23.41
C LEU A 214 -20.13 -1.40 -24.74
N ASP A 215 -20.87 -1.47 -25.84
CA ASP A 215 -20.45 -0.97 -27.16
C ASP A 215 -20.08 0.51 -27.10
N ALA A 216 -20.93 1.33 -26.48
CA ALA A 216 -20.69 2.76 -26.29
C ALA A 216 -19.44 3.03 -25.45
N ALA A 217 -19.24 2.27 -24.38
CA ALA A 217 -18.05 2.41 -23.53
C ALA A 217 -16.76 2.04 -24.28
N LEU A 218 -16.75 0.96 -25.05
CA LEU A 218 -15.60 0.54 -25.85
C LEU A 218 -15.29 1.53 -26.98
N ALA A 219 -16.32 2.10 -27.61
CA ALA A 219 -16.15 3.17 -28.58
C ALA A 219 -15.49 4.42 -27.95
N ALA A 220 -15.86 4.77 -26.71
CA ALA A 220 -15.27 5.88 -25.98
C ALA A 220 -13.79 5.65 -25.63
N LEU A 221 -13.37 4.41 -25.33
CA LEU A 221 -11.95 4.09 -25.13
C LEU A 221 -11.13 4.39 -26.38
N LYS A 222 -11.61 3.91 -27.54
CA LYS A 222 -10.96 4.09 -28.84
C LYS A 222 -10.77 5.57 -29.23
N ALA A 223 -11.63 6.45 -28.75
CA ALA A 223 -11.56 7.88 -29.04
C ALA A 223 -10.45 8.63 -28.26
N THR A 224 -9.69 7.94 -27.42
CA THR A 224 -8.66 8.55 -26.57
C THR A 224 -7.27 8.00 -26.87
N HIS A 225 -6.26 8.86 -26.81
CA HIS A 225 -4.86 8.48 -26.92
C HIS A 225 -4.15 8.71 -25.59
N GLN A 226 -3.22 7.81 -25.27
CA GLN A 226 -2.51 7.79 -24.01
C GLN A 226 -1.01 7.76 -24.28
N GLN A 227 -0.27 8.53 -23.50
CA GLN A 227 1.18 8.48 -23.54
C GLN A 227 1.65 7.33 -22.65
N VAL A 228 2.34 6.36 -23.25
CA VAL A 228 2.89 5.20 -22.56
C VAL A 228 4.42 5.27 -22.53
N PRO A 229 5.10 4.44 -21.70
CA PRO A 229 6.54 4.25 -21.80
C PRO A 229 6.97 3.94 -23.24
N ALA A 230 8.07 4.55 -23.70
CA ALA A 230 8.57 4.34 -25.06
C ALA A 230 9.17 2.94 -25.22
N LEU A 231 9.77 2.43 -24.13
CA LEU A 231 10.27 1.07 -24.03
C LEU A 231 9.38 0.25 -23.11
N ALA A 232 8.89 -0.89 -23.57
CA ALA A 232 8.15 -1.81 -22.72
C ALA A 232 9.07 -2.50 -21.70
N ALA A 233 8.60 -2.62 -20.46
CA ALA A 233 9.30 -3.28 -19.38
C ALA A 233 9.51 -4.79 -19.63
N ARG A 234 10.60 -5.32 -19.06
CA ARG A 234 10.99 -6.73 -19.19
C ARG A 234 10.95 -7.53 -17.88
N PHE A 235 10.71 -6.86 -16.75
CA PHE A 235 10.63 -7.54 -15.46
C PHE A 235 9.48 -8.55 -15.43
N ALA A 236 9.56 -9.53 -14.53
CA ALA A 236 8.46 -10.43 -14.21
C ALA A 236 7.74 -9.94 -12.96
N VAL A 237 6.41 -10.06 -12.94
CA VAL A 237 5.61 -9.81 -11.74
C VAL A 237 6.01 -10.83 -10.66
N ALA A 238 6.36 -10.32 -9.49
CA ALA A 238 6.72 -11.12 -8.32
C ALA A 238 5.47 -11.53 -7.52
N ALA A 239 5.62 -12.50 -6.62
CA ALA A 239 4.55 -12.90 -5.72
C ALA A 239 4.24 -11.82 -4.68
N GLU A 240 5.28 -11.12 -4.21
CA GLU A 240 5.16 -10.01 -3.27
C GLU A 240 4.72 -8.73 -4.00
N LYS A 241 3.54 -8.22 -3.64
CA LYS A 241 2.95 -7.00 -4.20
C LYS A 241 3.89 -5.80 -4.22
N ARG A 242 4.57 -5.53 -3.10
CA ARG A 242 5.51 -4.40 -2.99
C ARG A 242 6.73 -4.58 -3.90
N ASN A 243 7.23 -5.79 -4.09
CA ASN A 243 8.35 -6.02 -5.01
C ASN A 243 7.94 -5.75 -6.45
N THR A 244 6.75 -6.20 -6.87
CA THR A 244 6.18 -5.87 -8.17
C THR A 244 6.03 -4.37 -8.35
N LEU A 245 5.42 -3.68 -7.38
CA LEU A 245 5.25 -2.22 -7.42
C LEU A 245 6.58 -1.50 -7.56
N GLU A 246 7.63 -1.94 -6.87
CA GLU A 246 8.95 -1.33 -7.01
C GLU A 246 9.53 -1.45 -8.41
N LEU A 247 9.45 -2.63 -9.03
CA LEU A 247 9.90 -2.84 -10.41
C LEU A 247 9.09 -1.99 -11.41
N VAL A 248 7.79 -1.87 -11.17
CA VAL A 248 6.87 -1.06 -11.97
C VAL A 248 7.20 0.43 -11.84
N LEU A 249 7.34 0.93 -10.61
CA LEU A 249 7.62 2.34 -10.34
C LEU A 249 8.99 2.74 -10.88
N ASP A 250 10.01 1.90 -10.70
CA ASP A 250 11.33 2.16 -11.26
C ASP A 250 11.26 2.33 -12.77
N HIS A 251 10.62 1.39 -13.47
CA HIS A 251 10.45 1.48 -14.91
C HIS A 251 9.64 2.73 -15.35
N LEU A 252 8.51 3.01 -14.69
CA LEU A 252 7.67 4.15 -15.04
C LEU A 252 8.36 5.50 -14.76
N ILE A 253 9.21 5.58 -13.73
CA ILE A 253 10.02 6.76 -13.41
C ILE A 253 11.14 6.92 -14.45
N ASP A 254 11.86 5.85 -14.79
CA ASP A 254 12.93 5.89 -15.79
C ASP A 254 12.39 6.35 -17.16
N GLU A 255 11.17 5.92 -17.49
CA GLU A 255 10.49 6.27 -18.74
C GLU A 255 9.65 7.55 -18.67
N ALA A 256 9.58 8.21 -17.51
CA ALA A 256 8.66 9.31 -17.23
C ALA A 256 8.87 10.53 -18.16
N PRO A 257 7.82 10.97 -18.89
CA PRO A 257 7.89 12.16 -19.72
C PRO A 257 8.29 13.43 -18.95
N ALA A 258 7.80 13.60 -17.72
CA ALA A 258 8.11 14.77 -16.90
C ALA A 258 9.61 14.86 -16.56
N LEU A 259 10.26 13.73 -16.28
CA LEU A 259 11.69 13.68 -15.97
C LEU A 259 12.56 13.78 -17.23
N LYS A 260 12.11 13.20 -18.35
CA LYS A 260 12.79 13.35 -19.65
C LYS A 260 12.78 14.81 -20.14
N ALA A 261 11.71 15.55 -19.86
CA ALA A 261 11.60 16.97 -20.21
C ALA A 261 12.43 17.88 -19.28
N ALA A 262 12.56 17.54 -18.00
CA ALA A 262 13.30 18.33 -17.01
C ALA A 262 14.15 17.45 -16.05
N PRO A 263 15.28 16.89 -16.50
CA PRO A 263 16.04 15.88 -15.74
C PRO A 263 16.63 16.37 -14.41
N ALA A 264 16.87 17.68 -14.27
CA ALA A 264 17.47 18.27 -13.08
C ALA A 264 16.47 18.61 -11.97
N GLN A 265 15.16 18.48 -12.22
CA GLN A 265 14.14 18.85 -11.25
C GLN A 265 13.75 17.65 -10.39
N ALA A 266 13.89 17.79 -9.07
CA ALA A 266 13.34 16.82 -8.14
C ALA A 266 11.80 16.78 -8.28
N LEU A 267 11.27 15.64 -8.74
CA LEU A 267 9.85 15.45 -8.96
C LEU A 267 9.21 14.74 -7.76
N SER A 268 8.24 15.40 -7.14
CA SER A 268 7.37 14.83 -6.11
C SER A 268 5.93 14.87 -6.60
N VAL A 269 5.35 13.71 -6.86
CA VAL A 269 3.96 13.57 -7.32
C VAL A 269 3.03 13.53 -6.12
N ALA A 270 2.13 14.51 -5.99
CA ALA A 270 1.06 14.45 -4.98
C ALA A 270 0.06 13.35 -5.34
N LEU A 271 -0.36 12.56 -4.34
CA LEU A 271 -1.29 11.44 -4.54
C LEU A 271 -2.59 11.63 -3.72
N PRO A 272 -3.70 11.01 -4.14
CA PRO A 272 -4.94 11.03 -3.37
C PRO A 272 -4.80 10.38 -1.99
N ALA A 273 -5.71 10.73 -1.07
CA ALA A 273 -5.84 10.06 0.21
C ALA A 273 -6.11 8.55 0.04
N GLY A 274 -5.53 7.73 0.93
CA GLY A 274 -5.57 6.26 0.82
C GLY A 274 -4.54 5.67 -0.15
N SER A 275 -3.68 6.50 -0.76
CA SER A 275 -2.52 6.03 -1.52
C SER A 275 -1.59 5.17 -0.65
N PRO A 276 -1.12 4.01 -1.15
CA PRO A 276 -0.14 3.18 -0.45
C PRO A 276 1.31 3.70 -0.62
N PHE A 277 1.48 4.92 -1.12
CA PHE A 277 2.77 5.59 -1.33
C PHE A 277 2.74 6.97 -0.69
N GLY A 278 3.82 7.34 0.00
CA GLY A 278 3.93 8.66 0.60
C GLY A 278 5.05 8.80 1.59
N GLY A 279 5.29 10.06 1.95
CA GLY A 279 6.19 10.46 3.03
C GLY A 279 5.43 10.71 4.33
N ILE A 280 6.18 11.20 5.31
CA ILE A 280 5.62 11.86 6.49
C ILE A 280 6.34 13.19 6.69
N THR A 281 5.68 14.14 7.33
CA THR A 281 6.31 15.34 7.90
C THR A 281 6.42 15.17 9.40
N VAL A 282 7.52 15.68 9.96
CA VAL A 282 7.78 15.67 11.40
C VAL A 282 7.94 17.11 11.85
N ASP A 283 7.08 17.56 12.77
CA ASP A 283 7.29 18.81 13.48
C ASP A 283 8.49 18.65 14.42
N LYS A 284 9.58 19.34 14.08
CA LYS A 284 10.84 19.27 14.81
C LYS A 284 10.73 19.92 16.19
N ASP A 285 9.80 20.83 16.39
CA ASP A 285 9.59 21.53 17.65
C ASP A 285 8.91 20.63 18.68
N SER A 286 7.83 19.97 18.27
CA SER A 286 7.06 19.04 19.10
C SER A 286 7.70 17.65 19.24
N CYS A 287 8.49 17.20 18.25
CA CYS A 287 9.09 15.86 18.28
C CYS A 287 10.18 15.73 19.35
N THR A 288 9.93 14.87 20.34
CA THR A 288 10.87 14.53 21.43
C THR A 288 11.87 13.43 21.07
N LEU A 289 11.77 12.83 19.87
CA LEU A 289 12.54 11.66 19.45
C LEU A 289 12.42 10.47 20.42
N CYS A 290 11.21 10.20 20.92
CA CYS A 290 10.91 9.01 21.75
C CYS A 290 10.92 7.68 20.97
N LEU A 291 10.97 7.75 19.63
CA LEU A 291 11.02 6.61 18.69
C LEU A 291 9.83 5.64 18.77
N ALA A 292 8.72 6.04 19.39
CA ALA A 292 7.47 5.25 19.38
C ALA A 292 7.01 4.92 17.94
N CYS A 293 7.18 5.87 17.03
CA CYS A 293 6.86 5.71 15.61
C CYS A 293 7.73 4.65 14.89
N VAL A 294 9.00 4.50 15.28
CA VAL A 294 9.92 3.47 14.75
C VAL A 294 9.42 2.09 15.17
N SER A 295 9.14 1.93 16.46
CA SER A 295 8.61 0.68 17.03
C SER A 295 7.24 0.29 16.47
N ALA A 296 6.45 1.28 16.07
CA ALA A 296 5.12 1.07 15.51
C ALA A 296 5.11 0.75 14.02
N CYS A 297 6.14 1.12 13.26
CA CYS A 297 6.16 0.99 11.80
C CYS A 297 6.32 -0.48 11.36
N PRO A 298 5.29 -1.13 10.79
CA PRO A 298 5.37 -2.54 10.38
C PRO A 298 6.16 -2.72 9.09
N ALA A 299 6.29 -1.66 8.29
CA ALA A 299 6.96 -1.68 6.99
C ALA A 299 8.44 -1.27 7.08
N SER A 300 8.95 -0.98 8.28
CA SER A 300 10.33 -0.50 8.47
C SER A 300 10.67 0.73 7.60
N ALA A 301 9.69 1.64 7.47
CA ALA A 301 9.88 2.92 6.81
C ALA A 301 10.52 3.96 7.74
N LEU A 302 10.33 3.84 9.06
CA LEU A 302 10.96 4.66 10.08
C LEU A 302 12.05 3.87 10.78
N LEU A 303 13.17 4.53 11.03
CA LEU A 303 14.40 3.91 11.53
C LEU A 303 15.03 4.82 12.59
N ASP A 304 15.55 4.20 13.64
CA ASP A 304 16.44 4.85 14.61
C ASP A 304 17.89 4.93 14.06
N ASN A 305 18.74 5.74 14.68
CA ASN A 305 20.19 5.73 14.52
C ASN A 305 20.87 5.42 15.87
N GLN A 306 21.58 4.29 15.95
CA GLN A 306 22.24 3.84 17.19
C GLN A 306 23.37 4.77 17.66
N ASN A 307 23.90 5.61 16.77
CA ASN A 307 25.05 6.47 17.06
C ASN A 307 24.67 7.92 17.35
N ALA A 308 23.46 8.34 17.00
CA ALA A 308 22.99 9.72 17.16
C ALA A 308 21.47 9.75 17.33
N PRO A 309 20.91 10.64 18.16
CA PRO A 309 19.46 10.79 18.32
C PRO A 309 18.82 11.36 17.04
N GLN A 310 18.54 10.49 16.09
CA GLN A 310 17.99 10.82 14.79
C GLN A 310 16.80 9.93 14.45
N LEU A 311 15.75 10.54 13.90
CA LEU A 311 14.67 9.83 13.25
C LEU A 311 14.93 9.80 11.74
N ARG A 312 15.09 8.60 11.19
CA ARG A 312 15.36 8.36 9.77
C ARG A 312 14.16 7.75 9.06
N PHE A 313 14.07 7.96 7.76
CA PHE A 313 12.95 7.52 6.94
C PHE A 313 13.38 6.98 5.57
N ILE A 314 12.70 5.95 5.08
CA ILE A 314 12.81 5.43 3.70
C ILE A 314 11.42 5.44 3.07
N GLU A 315 11.19 6.30 2.07
CA GLU A 315 9.88 6.49 1.46
C GLU A 315 9.35 5.24 0.76
N LYS A 316 10.23 4.53 0.03
CA LYS A 316 9.93 3.27 -0.64
C LYS A 316 9.21 2.25 0.26
N ASN A 317 9.53 2.24 1.55
CA ASN A 317 8.96 1.29 2.50
C ASN A 317 7.61 1.76 3.06
N CYS A 318 7.30 3.06 2.98
CA CYS A 318 6.08 3.58 3.57
C CYS A 318 4.84 3.11 2.81
N VAL A 319 3.81 2.76 3.57
CA VAL A 319 2.51 2.27 3.09
C VAL A 319 1.35 3.15 3.56
N GLN A 320 1.64 4.33 4.10
CA GLN A 320 0.67 5.33 4.56
C GLN A 320 -0.41 4.77 5.51
N CYS A 321 -0.03 3.86 6.41
CA CYS A 321 -0.96 3.19 7.32
C CYS A 321 -1.35 3.99 8.58
N GLY A 322 -0.86 5.22 8.77
CA GLY A 322 -1.22 6.07 9.91
C GLY A 322 -0.68 5.66 11.30
N LEU A 323 -0.18 4.44 11.50
CA LEU A 323 0.29 3.99 12.82
C LEU A 323 1.33 4.93 13.47
N CYS A 324 2.22 5.54 12.69
CA CYS A 324 3.21 6.48 13.20
C CYS A 324 2.61 7.81 13.67
N GLU A 325 1.55 8.28 13.01
CA GLU A 325 0.80 9.48 13.37
C GLU A 325 -0.02 9.20 14.63
N THR A 326 -0.83 8.14 14.64
CA THR A 326 -1.70 7.80 15.78
C THR A 326 -0.92 7.41 17.04
N THR A 327 0.27 6.83 16.92
CA THR A 327 1.06 6.44 18.10
C THR A 327 1.92 7.57 18.67
N CYS A 328 2.05 8.70 17.97
CA CYS A 328 2.93 9.78 18.38
C CYS A 328 2.34 10.48 19.63
N PRO A 329 3.01 10.42 20.79
CA PRO A 329 2.46 11.03 22.01
C PRO A 329 2.50 12.57 22.01
N GLU A 330 3.20 13.18 21.06
CA GLU A 330 3.35 14.62 20.93
C GLU A 330 2.67 15.17 19.66
N ASP A 331 1.86 14.35 18.97
CA ASP A 331 1.15 14.71 17.73
C ASP A 331 2.05 15.35 16.64
N ALA A 332 3.34 14.96 16.62
CA ALA A 332 4.37 15.61 15.81
C ALA A 332 4.52 15.03 14.38
N ILE A 333 3.70 14.07 13.98
CA ILE A 333 3.81 13.36 12.70
C ILE A 333 2.54 13.55 11.89
N ALA A 334 2.67 13.91 10.61
CA ALA A 334 1.55 13.91 9.66
C ALA A 334 1.88 13.10 8.40
N LEU A 335 0.89 12.39 7.87
CA LEU A 335 1.01 11.66 6.60
C LEU A 335 1.05 12.61 5.40
N VAL A 336 1.89 12.31 4.40
CA VAL A 336 1.94 13.05 3.14
C VAL A 336 1.85 12.07 1.96
N PRO A 337 0.64 11.83 1.42
CA PRO A 337 0.44 10.97 0.25
C PRO A 337 1.14 11.54 -0.98
N ARG A 338 2.23 10.90 -1.41
CA ARG A 338 3.06 11.34 -2.54
C ARG A 338 3.94 10.23 -3.08
N LEU A 339 4.60 10.49 -4.20
CA LEU A 339 5.69 9.67 -4.73
C LEU A 339 6.88 10.56 -5.09
N LEU A 340 8.01 10.35 -4.43
CA LEU A 340 9.31 10.82 -4.91
C LEU A 340 9.73 10.02 -6.13
N ALA A 341 9.89 10.72 -7.25
CA ALA A 341 10.45 10.17 -8.48
C ALA A 341 11.97 10.42 -8.58
N THR A 342 12.67 10.33 -7.44
CA THR A 342 14.11 10.55 -7.31
C THR A 342 14.78 9.39 -6.56
N PRO A 343 16.12 9.21 -6.67
CA PRO A 343 16.83 8.14 -5.97
C PRO A 343 16.67 8.16 -4.45
N GLU A 344 16.46 9.33 -3.85
CA GLU A 344 16.24 9.53 -2.41
C GLU A 344 15.05 8.71 -1.88
N ARG A 345 14.07 8.34 -2.74
CA ARG A 345 12.96 7.44 -2.37
C ARG A 345 13.45 6.16 -1.70
N LYS A 346 14.62 5.66 -2.13
CA LYS A 346 15.22 4.39 -1.68
C LYS A 346 16.28 4.57 -0.60
N GLN A 347 16.61 5.81 -0.25
CA GLN A 347 17.67 6.14 0.69
C GLN A 347 17.10 6.45 2.07
N GLN A 348 17.95 6.35 3.09
CA GLN A 348 17.63 6.81 4.44
C GLN A 348 17.84 8.31 4.51
N VAL A 349 16.77 9.05 4.77
CA VAL A 349 16.82 10.50 5.01
C VAL A 349 16.57 10.80 6.48
N VAL A 350 17.23 11.81 7.03
CA VAL A 350 17.02 12.27 8.41
C VAL A 350 15.82 13.22 8.42
N LEU A 351 14.76 12.84 9.14
CA LEU A 351 13.57 13.68 9.33
C LEU A 351 13.74 14.66 10.49
N ASN A 352 14.36 14.20 11.59
CA ASN A 352 14.64 15.03 12.75
C ASN A 352 15.91 14.54 13.47
N GLU A 353 16.59 15.46 14.14
CA GLU A 353 17.78 15.23 14.94
C GLU A 353 17.75 16.16 16.15
N ALA A 354 18.16 15.65 17.32
CA ALA A 354 18.26 16.46 18.54
C ALA A 354 19.66 16.40 19.14
N LYS A 355 19.92 17.29 20.10
CA LYS A 355 21.12 17.17 20.92
C LYS A 355 20.94 16.03 21.93
N PRO A 356 21.91 15.10 22.05
CA PRO A 356 21.88 14.10 23.10
C PRO A 356 22.06 14.79 24.46
N TRP A 357 21.36 14.29 25.49
CA TRP A 357 21.58 14.75 26.85
C TRP A 357 22.75 13.97 27.46
N ALA A 358 23.74 14.68 28.03
CA ALA A 358 24.89 14.05 28.67
C ALA A 358 24.57 13.73 30.14
N CYS A 359 24.87 12.51 30.59
CA CYS A 359 24.73 12.13 31.99
C CYS A 359 25.50 13.10 32.90
N VAL A 360 24.82 13.66 33.90
CA VAL A 360 25.44 14.61 34.85
C VAL A 360 26.56 13.99 35.70
N ARG A 361 26.63 12.65 35.76
CA ARG A 361 27.63 11.90 36.52
C ARG A 361 28.81 11.38 35.69
N CYS A 362 28.56 10.84 34.49
CA CYS A 362 29.60 10.18 33.68
C CYS A 362 29.73 10.75 32.26
N SER A 363 28.95 11.78 31.91
CA SER A 363 28.90 12.42 30.59
C SER A 363 28.49 11.51 29.42
N LYS A 364 28.20 10.22 29.66
CA LYS A 364 27.66 9.30 28.64
C LYS A 364 26.34 9.87 28.07
N PRO A 365 26.20 9.98 26.75
CA PRO A 365 24.95 10.47 26.14
C PRO A 365 23.82 9.47 26.41
N PHE A 366 22.67 9.96 26.85
CA PHE A 366 21.46 9.16 27.03
C PHE A 366 20.21 10.04 26.85
N GLY A 367 19.24 9.56 26.07
CA GLY A 367 18.06 10.35 25.74
C GLY A 367 18.35 11.62 24.93
N THR A 368 17.30 12.34 24.59
CA THR A 368 17.40 13.63 23.89
C THR A 368 17.18 14.78 24.87
N GLN A 369 17.79 15.93 24.61
CA GLN A 369 17.62 17.11 25.44
C GLN A 369 16.13 17.44 25.64
N LYS A 370 15.35 17.47 24.55
CA LYS A 370 13.89 17.73 24.61
C LYS A 370 13.13 16.71 25.44
N ALA A 371 13.44 15.42 25.32
CA ALA A 371 12.76 14.38 26.10
C ALA A 371 13.04 14.52 27.60
N ILE A 372 14.28 14.81 27.98
CA ILE A 372 14.67 15.00 29.38
C ILE A 372 14.03 16.29 29.93
N GLU A 373 14.06 17.39 29.19
CA GLU A 373 13.42 18.66 29.60
C GLU A 373 11.89 18.50 29.75
N ALA A 374 11.21 17.84 28.81
CA ALA A 374 9.78 17.57 28.89
C ALA A 374 9.43 16.68 30.10
N MET A 375 10.22 15.65 30.38
CA MET A 375 10.05 14.79 31.55
C MET A 375 10.26 15.57 32.86
N LEU A 376 11.31 16.39 32.95
CA LEU A 376 11.58 17.23 34.12
C LEU A 376 10.46 18.25 34.35
N GLY A 377 9.91 18.85 33.29
CA GLY A 377 8.77 19.75 33.37
C GLY A 377 7.50 19.05 33.88
N ARG A 378 7.21 17.83 33.42
CA ARG A 378 6.03 17.06 33.84
C ARG A 378 6.16 16.50 35.27
N LEU A 379 7.36 16.06 35.67
CA LEU A 379 7.58 15.36 36.95
C LEU A 379 8.05 16.28 38.08
N GLY A 380 8.67 17.43 37.77
CA GLY A 380 9.30 18.29 38.78
C GLY A 380 8.35 18.88 39.82
N GLY A 381 7.05 18.94 39.52
CA GLY A 381 6.02 19.38 40.48
C GLY A 381 5.58 18.31 41.48
N HIS A 382 5.97 17.03 41.30
CA HIS A 382 5.49 15.93 42.12
C HIS A 382 6.44 15.66 43.29
N ALA A 383 5.91 15.53 44.51
CA ALA A 383 6.70 15.41 45.74
C ALA A 383 7.75 14.28 45.73
N MET A 384 7.44 13.16 45.06
CA MET A 384 8.36 12.00 44.91
C MET A 384 9.60 12.28 44.03
N PHE A 385 9.60 13.35 43.24
CA PHE A 385 10.68 13.68 42.30
C PHE A 385 11.38 15.00 42.66
N GLN A 386 11.44 15.35 43.94
CA GLN A 386 12.19 16.51 44.42
C GLN A 386 13.57 16.13 44.98
N GLY A 387 14.48 17.11 45.06
CA GLY A 387 15.83 16.91 45.60
C GLY A 387 16.67 15.94 44.77
N GLU A 388 17.37 15.01 45.42
CA GLU A 388 18.23 14.03 44.75
C GLU A 388 17.48 13.15 43.73
N ALA A 389 16.19 12.90 43.94
CA ALA A 389 15.38 12.14 43.01
C ALA A 389 15.22 12.85 41.65
N LEU A 390 15.21 14.19 41.62
CA LEU A 390 15.18 14.96 40.38
C LEU A 390 16.50 14.84 39.61
N GLU A 391 17.63 14.89 40.32
CA GLU A 391 18.96 14.76 39.71
C GLU A 391 19.18 13.36 39.12
N ARG A 392 18.63 12.31 39.74
CA ARG A 392 18.64 10.94 39.18
C ARG A 392 17.97 10.85 37.80
N LEU A 393 16.96 11.68 37.52
CA LEU A 393 16.32 11.72 36.19
C LEU A 393 17.27 12.24 35.11
N LYS A 394 18.30 13.01 35.48
CA LYS A 394 19.36 13.52 34.60
C LYS A 394 20.58 12.58 34.47
N MET A 395 20.52 11.39 35.06
CA MET A 395 21.55 10.35 34.97
C MET A 395 21.15 9.22 34.02
N CYS A 396 22.13 8.60 33.35
CA CYS A 396 21.94 7.39 32.53
C CYS A 396 21.54 6.18 33.39
N SER A 397 21.06 5.10 32.76
CA SER A 397 20.61 3.87 33.44
C SER A 397 21.63 3.35 34.45
N ASP A 398 22.90 3.30 34.05
CA ASP A 398 23.98 2.73 34.85
C ASP A 398 24.26 3.61 36.08
N CYS A 399 24.41 4.92 35.87
CA CYS A 399 24.65 5.87 36.95
C CYS A 399 23.47 6.00 37.91
N ARG A 400 22.23 5.85 37.41
CA ARG A 400 21.02 5.86 38.23
C ARG A 400 20.96 4.66 39.16
N VAL A 401 21.28 3.47 38.66
CA VAL A 401 21.37 2.24 39.49
C VAL A 401 22.44 2.41 40.55
N ILE A 402 23.65 2.85 40.16
CA ILE A 402 24.75 3.06 41.12
C ILE A 402 24.33 4.06 42.20
N ASP A 403 23.72 5.18 41.81
CA ASP A 403 23.26 6.20 42.75
C ASP A 403 22.25 5.64 43.76
N LEU A 404 21.24 4.89 43.29
CA LEU A 404 20.22 4.22 44.10
C LEU A 404 20.84 3.31 45.19
N PHE A 405 21.81 2.47 44.80
CA PHE A 405 22.49 1.57 45.74
C PHE A 405 23.47 2.28 46.68
N SER A 406 24.00 3.43 46.28
CA SER A 406 24.94 4.21 47.09
C SER A 406 24.28 5.24 48.00
N ALA A 407 23.00 5.55 47.77
CA ALA A 407 22.25 6.50 48.58
C ALA A 407 21.99 5.95 49.99
N GLN A 408 22.44 6.68 51.03
CA GLN A 408 22.29 6.27 52.43
C GLN A 408 20.90 6.53 53.02
N ASN A 409 20.03 7.26 52.29
CA ASN A 409 18.74 7.76 52.77
C ASN A 409 17.51 7.08 52.13
N GLU A 410 17.67 5.95 51.45
CA GLU A 410 16.52 5.21 50.92
C GLU A 410 15.95 4.23 51.96
N MET A 411 14.62 4.16 52.08
CA MET A 411 13.95 3.16 52.91
C MET A 411 14.27 1.77 52.36
N LYS A 412 15.25 1.10 52.98
CA LYS A 412 15.51 -0.32 52.73
C LYS A 412 14.29 -1.12 53.18
N ILE A 413 13.58 -1.72 52.23
CA ILE A 413 12.60 -2.78 52.50
C ILE A 413 13.40 -4.04 52.83
N THR A 414 14.08 -4.02 53.97
CA THR A 414 14.60 -5.23 54.62
C THR A 414 13.83 -5.31 55.92
N GLY A 415 12.78 -6.14 55.92
CA GLY A 415 12.11 -6.56 57.15
C GLY A 415 13.08 -7.33 58.07
N PRO A 416 12.77 -7.42 59.37
CA PRO A 416 13.55 -8.19 60.33
C PRO A 416 13.61 -9.68 59.97
#